data_AF-A0A843CTN3-F1
#
_entry.id   AF-A0A843CTN3-F1
#
_cell.length_a   1.000
_cell.length_b   1.000
_cell.length_c   1.000
_cell.angle_alpha   90.00
_cell.angle_beta   90.00
_cell.angle_gamma   90.00
#
_symmetry.space_group_name_H-M   'P 1'
#
loop_
_entity.id
_entity.type
_entity.pdbx_description
1 polymer ?
#
loop_
_entity_poly.entity_id
_entity_poly.type
_entity_poly.pdbx_seq_one_letter_code
_entity_poly.pdbx_strand_id
1 'polypeptide(L)' 'MMNQMRHGLIIGAVVGLALGLFMWYNGSPWWMTLIMTPIGAIMGAAPWFLKPKEE' A
#
# COMPACT_ATOMS: atom_id res chain seq x y z
N MET A 1 -3.60 18.68 -3.78
CA MET A 1 -3.77 17.36 -4.44
C MET A 1 -2.61 16.40 -4.16
N MET A 2 -1.35 16.80 -4.36
CA MET A 2 -0.17 15.93 -4.14
C MET A 2 -0.02 15.43 -2.68
N ASN A 3 -0.46 16.20 -1.67
CA ASN A 3 -0.45 15.79 -0.26
C ASN A 3 -1.41 14.63 0.07
N GLN A 4 -2.57 14.55 -0.59
CA GLN A 4 -3.52 13.45 -0.37
C GLN A 4 -3.02 12.16 -0.99
N MET A 5 -2.41 12.24 -2.19
CA MET A 5 -1.77 11.10 -2.84
C MET A 5 -0.59 10.57 -2.02
N ARG A 6 0.27 11.45 -1.49
CA ARG A 6 1.38 11.05 -0.61
C ARG A 6 0.89 10.37 0.67
N HIS A 7 -0.18 10.89 1.29
CA HIS A 7 -0.80 10.23 2.44
C HIS A 7 -1.32 8.83 2.09
N GLY A 8 -2.03 8.68 0.98
CA GLY A 8 -2.50 7.37 0.52
C GLY A 8 -1.36 6.38 0.28
N LEU A 9 -0.28 6.82 -0.37
CA LEU A 9 0.94 6.02 -0.59
C LEU A 9 1.57 5.57 0.74
N ILE A 10 1.73 6.48 1.70
CA ILE A 10 2.36 6.17 2.99
C ILE A 10 1.48 5.22 3.79
N ILE A 11 0.18 5.49 3.89
CA ILE A 11 -0.77 4.61 4.61
C ILE A 11 -0.78 3.23 3.96
N GLY A 12 -0.85 3.17 2.63
CA GLY A 12 -0.79 1.92 1.88
C GLY A 12 0.50 1.14 2.12
N ALA A 13 1.65 1.81 2.12
CA ALA A 13 2.95 1.18 2.38
C ALA A 13 3.02 0.60 3.81
N VAL A 14 2.52 1.34 4.80
CA VAL A 14 2.48 0.90 6.21
C VAL A 14 1.59 -0.33 6.36
N VAL A 15 0.40 -0.32 5.73
CA VAL A 15 -0.52 -1.47 5.76
C VAL A 15 0.08 -2.67 5.02
N GLY A 16 0.70 -2.46 3.86
CA GLY A 16 1.37 -3.51 3.08
C GLY A 16 2.54 -4.15 3.84
N LEU A 17 3.33 -3.33 4.55
CA LEU A 17 4.40 -3.81 5.43
C LEU A 17 3.83 -4.61 6.59
N ALA A 18 2.80 -4.11 7.28
CA ALA A 18 2.17 -4.79 8.40
C ALA A 18 1.56 -6.15 7.99
N LEU A 19 0.88 -6.20 6.84
CA LEU A 19 0.33 -7.44 6.29
C LEU A 19 1.45 -8.39 5.88
N GLY A 20 2.50 -7.90 5.24
CA GLY A 20 3.66 -8.69 4.85
C GLY A 20 4.40 -9.30 6.05
N LEU A 21 4.53 -8.55 7.16
CA LEU A 21 5.12 -9.04 8.40
C LEU A 21 4.21 -10.06 9.10
N PHE A 22 2.90 -9.82 9.10
CA PHE A 22 1.92 -10.77 9.61
C PHE A 22 1.98 -12.09 8.83
N MET A 23 2.06 -12.05 7.50
CA MET A 23 2.18 -13.25 6.67
C MET A 23 3.49 -13.99 6.94
N TRP A 24 4.61 -13.27 7.08
CA TRP A 24 5.90 -13.88 7.44
C TRP A 24 5.85 -14.59 8.80
N TYR A 25 5.22 -13.96 9.80
CA TYR A 25 5.00 -14.59 11.11
C TYR A 25 4.17 -15.88 11.01
N ASN A 26 3.23 -15.96 10.08
CA ASN A 26 2.41 -17.15 9.81
C ASN A 26 3.10 -18.19 8.89
N GLY A 27 4.40 -18.08 8.67
CA GLY A 27 5.18 -19.05 7.89
C GLY A 27 5.18 -18.81 6.39
N SER A 28 4.66 -17.66 5.92
CA SER A 28 4.84 -17.28 4.51
C SER A 28 6.30 -16.92 4.22
N PRO A 29 6.78 -17.11 2.98
CA PRO A 29 8.14 -16.74 2.62
C PRO A 29 8.43 -15.25 2.82
N TRP A 30 9.62 -14.92 3.30
CA TRP A 30 10.05 -13.54 3.58
C TRP A 30 9.98 -12.62 2.35
N TRP A 31 10.10 -13.16 1.13
CA TRP A 31 9.99 -12.39 -0.11
C TRP A 31 8.57 -11.85 -0.35
N MET A 32 7.53 -12.45 0.25
CA MET A 32 6.17 -11.90 0.16
C MET A 32 6.08 -10.55 0.85
N THR A 33 6.80 -10.32 1.95
CA THR A 33 6.84 -9.03 2.65
C THR A 33 7.41 -7.92 1.75
N LEU A 34 8.43 -8.25 0.94
CA LEU A 34 9.03 -7.33 -0.03
C LEU A 34 8.06 -6.95 -1.16
N ILE A 35 7.16 -7.83 -1.56
CA ILE A 35 6.18 -7.58 -2.63
C ILE A 35 4.92 -6.91 -2.07
N MET A 36 4.48 -7.30 -0.87
CA MET A 36 3.27 -6.76 -0.23
C MET A 36 3.40 -5.27 0.11
N THR A 37 4.59 -4.82 0.48
CA THR A 37 4.84 -3.41 0.82
C THR A 37 4.58 -2.46 -0.36
N PRO A 38 5.17 -2.65 -1.56
CA PRO A 38 4.86 -1.81 -2.72
C PRO A 38 3.43 -2.00 -3.24
N ILE A 39 2.86 -3.21 -3.17
CA ILE A 39 1.45 -3.43 -3.54
C ILE A 39 0.53 -2.61 -2.64
N GLY A 40 0.73 -2.68 -1.32
CA GLY A 40 -0.02 -1.87 -0.36
C GLY A 40 0.11 -0.38 -0.66
N ALA A 41 1.32 0.09 -0.96
CA ALA A 41 1.59 1.49 -1.30
C ALA A 41 0.81 1.96 -2.55
N ILE A 42 0.77 1.14 -3.61
CA ILE A 42 0.01 1.42 -4.83
C ILE A 42 -1.49 1.40 -4.56
N MET A 43 -1.99 0.41 -3.81
CA MET A 43 -3.39 0.30 -3.43
C MET A 43 -3.85 1.49 -2.58
N GLY A 44 -3.00 1.98 -1.67
CA GLY A 44 -3.29 3.17 -0.87
C GLY A 44 -3.39 4.45 -1.70
N ALA A 45 -2.74 4.52 -2.87
CA ALA A 45 -2.91 5.60 -3.83
C ALA A 45 -4.07 5.39 -4.82
N ALA A 46 -4.65 4.18 -4.92
CA ALA A 46 -5.73 3.89 -5.86
C ALA A 46 -6.94 4.83 -5.74
N PRO A 47 -7.41 5.25 -4.54
CA PRO A 47 -8.52 6.20 -4.42
C PRO A 47 -8.24 7.56 -5.07
N TRP A 48 -6.96 7.96 -5.19
CA TRP A 48 -6.58 9.18 -5.86
C TRP A 48 -6.62 9.03 -7.39
N PHE A 49 -6.19 7.88 -7.91
CA PHE A 49 -6.26 7.58 -9.35
C PHE A 49 -7.69 7.34 -9.85
N LEU A 50 -8.56 6.82 -8.99
CA LEU A 50 -9.96 6.52 -9.31
C LEU A 50 -10.90 7.69 -8.99
N LYS A 51 -10.41 8.76 -8.36
CA LYS A 51 -11.23 9.97 -8.15
C LYS A 51 -11.61 10.53 -9.53
N PRO A 52 -12.90 10.73 -9.81
CA PRO A 52 -13.32 11.38 -11.05
C PRO A 52 -12.68 12.77 -11.12
N LYS A 53 -12.17 13.11 -12.30
CA LYS A 53 -11.71 14.48 -12.55
C LYS A 53 -12.96 15.36 -12.53
N GLU A 54 -13.05 16.26 -11.56
CA GLU A 54 -14.07 17.31 -11.55
C GLU A 54 -13.85 18.13 -12.84
N GLU A 55 -14.77 18.00 -13.80
CA GLU A 55 -14.96 18.95 -14.90
C GLU A 55 -15.74 20.17 -14.39
#